data_AF-A0A9D4A8D7-F1
#
_entry.id   AF-A0A9D4A8D7-F1
#
_cell.length_a   1.000
_cell.length_b   1.000
_cell.length_c   1.000
_cell.angle_alpha   90.00
_cell.angle_beta   90.00
_cell.angle_gamma   90.00
#
_symmetry.space_group_name_H-M   'P 1'
#
loop_
_entity.id
_entity.type
_entity.pdbx_description
1 polymer ?
#
loop_
_entity_poly.entity_id
_entity_poly.type
_entity_poly.pdbx_seq_one_letter_code
_entity_poly.pdbx_strand_id
1 'polypeptide(L)'
;MACFLLPKTLCVEIENIIAKFWWQRGHGKSGIHWCMWRNLCFLKENGGLKFQNISQFNIALLAKQGWSLITCLNSLLARVLKAKYYPSLDFLMRN
;
A
#
# COMPACT_ATOMS: atom_id res chain seq x y z
N MET A 1 -7.28 0.84 6.59
CA MET A 1 -7.80 0.02 5.47
C MET A 1 -7.44 0.67 4.16
N ALA A 2 -6.79 -0.03 3.23
CA ALA A 2 -6.76 0.38 1.84
C ALA A 2 -7.92 -0.33 1.15
N CYS A 3 -8.92 0.43 0.68
CA CYS A 3 -10.10 -0.13 0.01
C CYS A 3 -9.96 -0.14 -1.53
N PHE A 4 -8.89 0.47 -2.05
CA PHE A 4 -8.70 0.69 -3.48
C PHE A 4 -7.27 0.41 -3.91
N LEU A 5 -7.14 -0.07 -5.15
CA LEU A 5 -5.86 -0.12 -5.85
C LEU A 5 -5.47 1.31 -6.23
N LEU A 6 -4.35 1.76 -5.70
CA LEU A 6 -3.86 3.10 -5.98
C LEU A 6 -3.23 3.14 -7.38
N PRO A 7 -3.43 4.22 -8.15
CA PRO A 7 -2.69 4.45 -9.37
C PRO A 7 -1.18 4.43 -9.09
N LYS A 8 -0.40 3.79 -9.97
CA LYS A 8 1.06 3.73 -9.81
C LYS A 8 1.70 5.12 -9.77
N THR A 9 1.15 6.08 -10.51
CA THR A 9 1.58 7.48 -10.51
C THR A 9 1.46 8.10 -9.12
N LEU A 10 0.31 7.94 -8.46
CA LEU A 10 0.09 8.41 -7.09
C LEU A 10 1.05 7.73 -6.10
N CYS A 11 1.28 6.42 -6.24
CA CYS A 11 2.27 5.72 -5.41
C CYS A 11 3.66 6.35 -5.55
N VAL A 12 4.09 6.67 -6.78
CA VAL A 12 5.38 7.32 -7.05
C VAL A 12 5.41 8.74 -6.48
N GLU A 13 4.33 9.50 -6.58
CA GLU A 13 4.22 10.84 -5.97
C GLU A 13 4.38 10.79 -4.45
N ILE A 14 3.72 9.83 -3.79
CA ILE A 14 3.86 9.59 -2.35
C ILE A 14 5.31 9.21 -2.01
N GLU A 15 5.91 8.26 -2.74
CA GLU A 15 7.30 7.87 -2.55
C GLU A 15 8.26 9.07 -2.71
N ASN A 16 8.01 9.96 -3.68
CA ASN A 16 8.79 11.17 -3.88
C ASN A 16 8.66 12.15 -2.71
N ILE A 17 7.46 12.32 -2.15
CA ILE A 17 7.24 13.16 -0.96
C ILE A 17 8.01 12.60 0.24
N ILE A 18 7.95 11.27 0.46
CA ILE A 18 8.67 10.62 1.56
C ILE A 18 10.19 10.73 1.32
N ALA A 19 10.66 10.49 0.10
CA ALA A 19 12.07 10.61 -0.25
C ALA A 19 12.57 12.05 -0.04
N LYS A 20 11.79 13.04 -0.45
CA LYS A 20 12.11 14.45 -0.22
C LYS A 20 12.19 14.74 1.27
N PHE A 21 11.20 14.34 2.06
CA PHE A 21 11.22 14.51 3.52
C PHE A 21 12.47 13.88 4.14
N TRP A 22 12.81 12.66 3.74
CA TRP A 22 13.94 11.90 4.28
C TRP A 22 15.29 12.57 4.01
N TRP A 23 15.49 13.11 2.80
CA TRP A 23 16.76 13.70 2.41
C TRP A 23 16.86 15.21 2.64
N GLN A 24 15.74 15.90 2.89
CA GLN A 24 15.68 17.36 3.03
C GLN A 24 16.55 17.86 4.21
N ARG A 25 17.35 18.90 3.96
CA ARG A 25 18.26 19.51 4.96
C ARG A 25 17.69 20.75 5.66
N GLY A 26 16.41 21.06 5.48
CA GLY A 26 15.73 22.22 6.05
C GLY A 26 14.71 22.85 5.10
N HIS A 27 13.96 23.84 5.57
CA HIS A 27 12.92 24.51 4.75
C HIS A 27 13.54 25.16 3.51
N GLY A 28 13.02 24.83 2.32
CA GLY A 28 13.49 25.38 1.04
C GLY A 28 14.85 24.86 0.54
N LYS A 29 15.52 23.94 1.26
CA LYS A 29 16.81 23.37 0.84
C LYS A 29 16.64 21.92 0.35
N SER A 30 16.86 21.71 -0.95
CA SER A 30 16.93 20.36 -1.52
C SER A 30 18.12 19.61 -0.94
N GLY A 31 17.86 18.42 -0.40
CA GLY A 31 18.91 17.52 0.05
C GLY A 31 19.45 16.66 -1.07
N ILE A 32 20.61 16.04 -0.82
CA ILE A 32 21.23 15.10 -1.74
C ILE A 32 20.60 13.72 -1.51
N HIS A 33 20.06 13.12 -2.57
CA HIS A 33 19.60 11.74 -2.56
C HIS A 33 20.81 10.81 -2.68
N TRP A 34 21.32 10.31 -1.56
CA TRP A 34 22.51 9.45 -1.53
C TRP A 34 22.29 8.05 -2.11
N CYS A 35 21.02 7.61 -2.18
CA CYS A 35 20.66 6.29 -2.65
C CYS A 35 19.31 6.37 -3.37
N MET A 36 19.14 5.53 -4.40
CA MET A 36 17.87 5.41 -5.11
C MET A 36 16.80 4.83 -4.16
N TRP A 37 15.60 5.41 -4.18
CA TRP A 37 14.50 5.00 -3.29
C TRP A 37 14.24 3.48 -3.34
N ARG A 38 14.23 2.92 -4.55
CA ARG A 38 14.05 1.47 -4.78
C ARG A 38 15.07 0.60 -4.04
N ASN A 39 16.31 1.07 -3.87
CA ASN A 39 17.33 0.31 -3.16
C ASN A 39 17.08 0.32 -1.65
N LEU A 40 16.56 1.42 -1.12
CA LEU A 40 16.14 1.51 0.28
C LEU A 40 14.98 0.56 0.60
N CYS A 41 14.17 0.21 -0.41
CA CYS A 41 13.05 -0.71 -0.24
C CYS A 41 13.46 -2.18 -0.04
N PHE A 42 14.72 -2.55 -0.32
CA PHE A 42 15.19 -3.91 -0.06
C PHE A 42 15.26 -4.22 1.44
N LEU A 43 15.29 -5.51 1.76
CA LEU A 43 15.57 -5.98 3.11
C LEU A 43 16.96 -5.54 3.56
N LYS A 44 17.14 -5.38 4.87
CA LYS A 44 18.45 -5.04 5.48
C LYS A 44 19.55 -6.02 5.10
N GLU A 45 19.20 -7.31 5.05
CA GLU A 45 20.10 -8.40 4.63
C GLU A 45 20.58 -8.25 3.17
N ASN A 46 19.78 -7.58 2.33
CA ASN A 46 20.07 -7.32 0.93
C ASN A 46 20.61 -5.89 0.70
N GLY A 47 21.08 -5.21 1.76
CA GLY A 47 21.65 -3.87 1.68
C GLY A 47 20.64 -2.72 1.61
N GLY A 48 19.34 -2.98 1.83
CA GLY A 48 18.31 -1.95 1.91
C GLY A 48 18.00 -1.49 3.34
N LEU A 49 16.97 -0.65 3.50
CA LEU A 49 16.52 -0.12 4.80
C LEU A 49 15.11 -0.58 5.19
N LYS A 50 14.56 -1.57 4.48
CA LYS A 50 13.17 -2.04 4.65
C LYS A 50 12.14 -0.93 4.45
N PHE A 51 12.45 0.07 3.63
CA PHE A 51 11.42 1.02 3.19
C PHE A 51 10.38 0.28 2.36
N GLN A 52 9.15 0.78 2.33
CA GLN A 52 8.08 0.09 1.60
C GLN A 52 7.94 0.68 0.20
N ASN A 53 7.91 -0.19 -0.80
CA ASN A 53 7.37 0.18 -2.10
C ASN A 53 5.85 0.33 -1.95
N ILE A 54 5.33 1.53 -2.15
CA ILE A 54 3.94 1.89 -1.83
C ILE A 54 2.97 1.14 -2.73
N SER A 55 3.33 0.92 -4.00
CA SER A 55 2.50 0.14 -4.92
C SER A 55 2.37 -1.32 -4.46
N GLN A 56 3.47 -1.95 -4.07
CA GLN A 56 3.46 -3.34 -3.58
C GLN A 56 2.75 -3.44 -2.22
N PHE A 57 2.99 -2.47 -1.33
CA PHE A 57 2.35 -2.43 -0.03
C PHE A 57 0.83 -2.24 -0.15
N ASN A 58 0.35 -1.41 -1.09
CA ASN A 58 -1.07 -1.26 -1.37
C ASN A 58 -1.71 -2.58 -1.82
N ILE A 59 -1.05 -3.33 -2.72
CA ILE A 59 -1.52 -4.66 -3.13
C ILE A 59 -1.58 -5.62 -1.94
N ALA A 60 -0.54 -5.63 -1.09
CA ALA A 60 -0.51 -6.48 0.10
C ALA A 60 -1.64 -6.12 1.08
N LEU A 61 -1.95 -4.83 1.26
CA LEU A 61 -3.06 -4.38 2.10
C LEU A 61 -4.42 -4.78 1.52
N LEU A 62 -4.59 -4.71 0.19
CA LEU A 62 -5.80 -5.18 -0.48
C LEU A 62 -5.99 -6.69 -0.32
N ALA A 63 -4.91 -7.46 -0.51
CA ALA A 63 -4.95 -8.91 -0.30
C ALA A 63 -5.30 -9.26 1.14
N LYS A 64 -4.69 -8.57 2.12
CA LYS A 64 -5.05 -8.71 3.55
C LYS A 64 -6.52 -8.41 3.79
N GLN A 65 -7.05 -7.34 3.18
CA GLN A 65 -8.44 -6.97 3.31
C GLN A 65 -9.38 -8.01 2.69
N GLY A 66 -9.08 -8.51 1.48
CA GLY A 66 -9.82 -9.59 0.84
C GLY A 66 -9.82 -10.86 1.67
N TRP A 67 -8.67 -11.24 2.22
CA TRP A 67 -8.55 -12.37 3.15
C TRP A 67 -9.44 -12.21 4.38
N SER A 68 -9.48 -11.02 4.99
CA SER A 68 -10.38 -10.74 6.10
C SER A 68 -11.87 -10.82 5.72
N LEU A 69 -12.25 -10.50 4.49
CA LEU A 69 -13.65 -10.65 4.05
C LEU A 69 -14.08 -12.11 3.93
N ILE A 70 -13.15 -13.00 3.58
CA ILE A 70 -13.40 -14.44 3.43
C ILE A 70 -13.37 -15.14 4.79
N THR A 71 -12.44 -14.74 5.68
CA THR A 71 -12.24 -15.40 6.98
C THR A 71 -13.12 -14.85 8.09
N CYS A 72 -13.52 -13.57 8.03
CA CYS A 72 -14.29 -12.88 9.08
C CYS A 72 -15.65 -12.39 8.56
N LEU A 73 -16.48 -13.33 8.09
CA LEU A 73 -17.81 -13.07 7.51
C LEU A 73 -18.78 -12.33 8.46
N ASN A 74 -18.63 -12.53 9.77
CA ASN A 74 -19.49 -11.89 10.79
C ASN A 74 -19.08 -10.45 11.12
N SER A 75 -17.95 -9.96 10.61
CA SER A 75 -17.54 -8.57 10.83
C SER A 75 -18.52 -7.59 10.18
N LEU A 76 -18.74 -6.43 10.81
CA LEU A 76 -19.60 -5.37 10.25
C LEU A 76 -19.18 -5.00 8.83
N LEU A 77 -17.87 -4.88 8.60
CA LEU A 77 -17.29 -4.56 7.30
C LEU A 77 -17.65 -5.61 6.23
N ALA A 78 -17.50 -6.90 6.54
CA ALA A 78 -17.86 -7.98 5.61
C ALA A 78 -19.35 -7.99 5.29
N ARG A 79 -20.21 -7.79 6.28
CA ARG A 79 -21.68 -7.72 6.09
C ARG A 79 -22.09 -6.53 5.23
N VAL A 80 -21.54 -5.35 5.50
CA VAL A 80 -21.84 -4.12 4.74
C VAL A 80 -21.35 -4.26 3.29
N LEU A 81 -20.13 -4.77 3.08
CA LEU A 81 -19.59 -4.95 1.73
C LEU A 81 -20.33 -6.04 0.95
N LYS A 82 -20.71 -7.16 1.59
CA LYS A 82 -21.54 -8.20 0.98
C LYS A 82 -22.89 -7.63 0.54
N ALA A 83 -23.60 -6.95 1.44
CA ALA A 83 -24.91 -6.36 1.13
C ALA A 83 -24.85 -5.36 -0.04
N LYS A 84 -23.77 -4.56 -0.14
CA LYS A 84 -23.64 -3.52 -1.17
C LYS A 84 -23.11 -4.03 -2.51
N TYR A 85 -22.13 -4.93 -2.50
CA TYR A 85 -21.33 -5.25 -3.70
C TYR A 85 -21.50 -6.68 -4.21
N TYR A 86 -21.92 -7.63 -3.35
CA TYR A 86 -22.09 -9.04 -3.73
C TYR A 86 -23.17 -9.71 -2.86
N PRO A 87 -24.44 -9.26 -2.94
CA PRO A 87 -25.47 -9.70 -1.99
C PRO A 87 -25.81 -11.20 -2.10
N SER A 88 -25.79 -11.74 -3.33
CA SER A 88 -26.17 -13.13 -3.64
C SER A 88 -24.98 -14.05 -3.92
N LEU A 89 -23.77 -13.51 -4.02
CA LEU A 89 -22.57 -14.24 -4.40
C LEU A 89 -21.57 -14.27 -3.24
N ASP A 90 -20.65 -15.23 -3.27
CA ASP A 90 -19.47 -15.17 -2.41
C ASP A 90 -18.40 -14.28 -3.03
N PHE A 91 -17.57 -13.67 -2.16
CA PHE A 91 -16.58 -12.68 -2.55
C PHE A 91 -15.64 -13.16 -3.68
N LEU A 92 -15.31 -14.45 -3.70
CA LEU A 92 -14.42 -15.06 -4.70
C LEU A 92 -15.13 -15.48 -6.01
N MET A 93 -16.46 -15.50 -6.03
CA MET A 93 -17.26 -16.00 -7.17
C MET A 93 -17.73 -14.88 -8.12
N ARG A 94 -17.23 -13.65 -7.92
CA ARG A 94 -17.57 -12.49 -8.76
C ARG A 94 -16.54 -12.34 -9.89
N ASN A 95 -16.92 -12.75 -11.10
CA ASN A 95 -16.19 -12.49 -12.35
C ASN A 95 -16.29 -11.01 -12.77
#